data_AF-A0A421DJ85-F1
#
_entry.id   AF-A0A421DJ85-F1
#
_cell.length_a   1.000
_cell.length_b   1.000
_cell.length_c   1.000
_cell.angle_alpha   90.00
_cell.angle_beta   90.00
_cell.angle_gamma   90.00
#
_symmetry.space_group_name_H-M   'P 1'
#
loop_
_entity.id
_entity.type
_entity.pdbx_description
1 polymer ?
#
loop_
_entity_poly.entity_id
_entity_poly.type
_entity_poly.pdbx_seq_one_letter_code
_entity_poly.pdbx_strand_id
1 'polypeptide(L)'
;MESVNFFKKYKPLSLFSFPSGWFSLKNHMYDIDPAVLHLVTDHELSRLEDIFFGEDVFIARCEMPLTNGKNIMAVLSIGCRLMNDDLRELPPHCFYDVEVTLYSIKGKSKNSFFEKKTILSNRYDAAKKASEYMILFSNYIYPDLQDGILDLNGDLEAYFDEGIIH
;
A
#
# COMPACT_ATOMS: atom_id res chain seq x y z
N MET A 1 16.00 -33.42 -7.72
CA MET A 1 15.63 -32.02 -7.96
C MET A 1 15.13 -31.45 -6.65
N GLU A 2 15.91 -30.59 -6.01
CA GLU A 2 15.40 -29.79 -4.89
C GLU A 2 14.40 -28.77 -5.45
N SER A 3 13.23 -28.66 -4.81
CA SER A 3 12.23 -27.67 -5.19
C SER A 3 12.80 -26.27 -4.93
N VAL A 4 12.97 -25.47 -5.98
CA VAL A 4 13.38 -24.07 -5.85
C VAL A 4 12.26 -23.32 -5.14
N ASN A 5 12.50 -22.94 -3.88
CA ASN A 5 11.60 -22.05 -3.16
C ASN A 5 11.96 -20.61 -3.53
N PHE A 6 11.21 -20.05 -4.48
CA PHE A 6 11.39 -18.67 -4.97
C PHE A 6 11.01 -17.60 -3.95
N PHE A 7 10.34 -17.98 -2.85
CA PHE A 7 9.86 -17.06 -1.84
C PHE A 7 10.81 -17.05 -0.64
N LYS A 8 11.35 -15.88 -0.29
CA LYS A 8 12.13 -15.74 0.95
C LYS A 8 11.22 -15.92 2.17
N LYS A 9 11.87 -16.18 3.32
CA LYS A 9 11.35 -16.78 4.57
C LYS A 9 10.12 -16.12 5.24
N TYR A 10 9.62 -14.96 4.79
CA TYR A 10 8.59 -14.18 5.49
C TYR A 10 7.20 -14.29 4.85
N LYS A 11 6.17 -14.48 5.69
CA LYS A 11 4.77 -14.52 5.24
C LYS A 11 4.30 -13.11 4.86
N PRO A 12 3.46 -12.92 3.82
CA PRO A 12 3.08 -11.60 3.34
C PRO A 12 2.46 -10.65 4.38
N LEU A 13 1.74 -11.15 5.39
CA LEU A 13 1.16 -10.33 6.46
C LEU A 13 2.08 -10.08 7.66
N SER A 14 3.18 -10.83 7.81
CA SER A 14 4.02 -10.72 9.02
C SER A 14 4.80 -9.40 9.09
N LEU A 15 4.76 -8.60 8.03
CA LEU A 15 5.44 -7.30 7.93
C LEU A 15 4.52 -6.11 8.25
N PHE A 16 3.23 -6.36 8.48
CA PHE A 16 2.23 -5.31 8.65
C PHE A 16 1.74 -5.24 10.10
N SER A 17 1.49 -4.01 10.57
CA SER A 17 0.58 -3.76 11.69
C SER A 17 -0.79 -3.41 11.11
N PHE A 18 -1.81 -4.18 11.47
CA PHE A 18 -3.19 -3.99 10.98
C PHE A 18 -4.08 -3.50 12.12
N PRO A 19 -4.42 -2.20 12.16
CA PRO A 19 -5.42 -1.68 13.09
C PRO A 19 -6.79 -2.33 12.84
N SER A 20 -7.64 -2.33 13.86
CA SER A 20 -9.01 -2.83 13.74
C SER A 20 -9.80 -2.04 12.68
N GLY A 21 -10.66 -2.74 11.93
CA GLY A 21 -11.48 -2.15 10.87
C GLY A 21 -10.83 -2.17 9.48
N TRP A 22 -9.55 -2.50 9.36
CA TRP A 22 -8.88 -2.70 8.07
C TRP A 22 -9.14 -4.10 7.50
N PHE A 23 -9.47 -4.15 6.21
CA PHE A 23 -9.69 -5.37 5.45
C PHE A 23 -8.69 -5.49 4.30
N SER A 24 -7.90 -6.56 4.31
CA SER A 24 -6.98 -6.89 3.21
C SER A 24 -7.74 -7.45 2.02
N LEU A 25 -7.63 -6.79 0.86
CA LEU A 25 -8.23 -7.19 -0.42
C LEU A 25 -7.26 -8.00 -1.30
N LYS A 26 -5.98 -7.60 -1.31
CA LYS A 26 -4.91 -8.27 -2.05
C LYS A 26 -3.67 -8.29 -1.17
N ASN A 27 -2.96 -9.43 -1.11
CA ASN A 27 -1.68 -9.49 -0.44
C ASN A 27 -0.73 -10.50 -1.10
N HIS A 28 0.04 -9.98 -2.04
CA HIS A 28 1.15 -10.61 -2.72
C HIS A 28 2.49 -10.03 -2.25
N MET A 29 2.58 -9.58 -0.99
CA MET A 29 3.84 -9.13 -0.39
C MET A 29 4.77 -10.31 -0.09
N TYR A 30 5.01 -11.17 -1.08
CA TYR A 30 6.03 -12.22 -1.05
C TYR A 30 7.39 -11.62 -1.36
N ASP A 31 8.42 -12.07 -0.64
CA ASP A 31 9.77 -11.55 -0.81
C ASP A 31 10.43 -12.28 -1.97
N ILE A 32 10.30 -11.67 -3.14
CA ILE A 32 10.76 -12.20 -4.42
C ILE A 32 11.97 -11.40 -4.86
N ASP A 33 13.05 -12.11 -5.19
CA ASP A 33 14.23 -11.51 -5.78
C ASP A 33 13.95 -11.22 -7.28
N PRO A 34 14.11 -9.98 -7.78
CA PRO A 34 13.92 -9.68 -9.19
C PRO A 34 14.79 -10.52 -10.13
N ALA A 35 15.92 -11.05 -9.64
CA ALA A 35 16.74 -12.00 -10.40
C ALA A 35 15.99 -13.29 -10.80
N VAL A 36 14.84 -13.60 -10.17
CA VAL A 36 13.98 -14.73 -10.56
C VAL A 36 13.50 -14.61 -12.02
N LEU A 37 13.39 -13.39 -12.56
CA LEU A 37 12.94 -13.15 -13.92
C LEU A 37 13.91 -13.77 -14.95
N HIS A 38 15.18 -13.94 -14.61
CA HIS A 38 16.18 -14.60 -15.48
C HIS A 38 16.11 -16.14 -15.44
N LEU A 39 15.31 -16.71 -14.53
CA LEU A 39 15.26 -18.15 -14.28
C LEU A 39 13.98 -18.81 -14.82
N VAL A 40 13.09 -18.02 -15.42
CA VAL A 40 11.76 -18.46 -15.86
C VAL A 40 11.62 -18.39 -17.38
N THR A 41 10.68 -19.15 -17.93
CA THR A 41 10.37 -19.10 -19.37
C THR A 41 9.61 -17.82 -19.74
N ASP A 42 9.64 -17.42 -21.02
CA ASP A 42 8.96 -16.18 -21.50
C ASP A 42 7.47 -16.11 -21.15
N HIS A 43 6.77 -17.26 -21.12
CA HIS A 43 5.36 -17.31 -20.72
C HIS A 43 5.16 -17.09 -19.21
N GLU A 44 6.09 -17.57 -18.39
CA GLU A 44 6.07 -17.38 -16.93
C GLU A 44 6.52 -15.98 -16.55
N LEU A 45 7.40 -15.36 -17.36
CA LEU A 45 7.88 -14.00 -17.22
C LEU A 45 6.73 -12.99 -17.21
N SER A 46 5.91 -12.95 -18.27
CA SER A 46 4.77 -12.02 -18.36
C SER A 46 3.80 -12.19 -17.19
N ARG A 47 3.56 -13.43 -16.76
CA ARG A 47 2.66 -13.70 -15.62
C ARG A 47 3.26 -13.25 -14.28
N LEU A 48 4.57 -13.41 -14.07
CA LEU A 48 5.25 -12.92 -12.86
C LEU A 48 5.32 -11.40 -12.83
N GLU A 49 5.56 -10.78 -13.99
CA GLU A 49 5.46 -9.34 -14.18
C GLU A 49 4.08 -8.83 -13.78
N ASP A 50 3.00 -9.38 -14.33
CA ASP A 50 1.65 -8.93 -14.00
C ASP A 50 1.33 -9.08 -12.49
N ILE A 51 1.71 -10.20 -11.87
CA ILE A 51 1.34 -10.50 -10.48
C ILE A 51 2.15 -9.68 -9.47
N PHE A 52 3.42 -9.41 -9.74
CA PHE A 52 4.39 -8.87 -8.76
C PHE A 52 5.04 -7.55 -9.13
N PHE A 53 5.02 -7.17 -10.41
CA PHE A 53 5.77 -6.01 -10.92
C PHE A 53 4.91 -5.03 -11.76
N GLY A 54 3.72 -5.44 -12.20
CA GLY A 54 2.79 -4.67 -13.04
C GLY A 54 1.57 -4.14 -12.29
N GLU A 55 1.15 -4.80 -11.21
CA GLU A 55 0.01 -4.41 -10.38
C GLU A 55 0.38 -4.11 -8.93
N ASP A 56 -0.58 -3.55 -8.18
CA ASP A 56 -0.47 -3.40 -6.73
C ASP A 56 -0.32 -4.76 -6.06
N VAL A 57 0.78 -4.99 -5.37
CA VAL A 57 1.07 -6.23 -4.65
C VAL A 57 0.35 -6.30 -3.30
N PHE A 58 -0.16 -5.18 -2.80
CA PHE A 58 -0.98 -5.15 -1.59
C PHE A 58 -2.09 -4.13 -1.74
N ILE A 59 -3.29 -4.48 -1.27
CA ILE A 59 -4.41 -3.55 -1.17
C ILE A 59 -5.15 -3.86 0.13
N ALA A 60 -5.38 -2.83 0.94
CA ALA A 60 -6.26 -2.88 2.09
C ALA A 60 -7.20 -1.68 2.09
N ARG A 61 -8.34 -1.80 2.76
CA ARG A 61 -9.26 -0.69 2.95
C ARG A 61 -9.88 -0.68 4.33
N CYS A 62 -10.27 0.49 4.80
CA CYS A 62 -11.09 0.67 5.98
C CYS A 62 -12.22 1.62 5.64
N GLU A 63 -13.44 1.30 6.06
CA GLU A 63 -14.61 2.16 5.91
C GLU A 63 -15.23 2.41 7.28
N MET A 64 -15.43 3.69 7.62
CA MET A 64 -15.96 4.10 8.92
C MET A 64 -17.08 5.15 8.74
N PRO A 65 -18.15 5.08 9.54
CA PRO A 65 -19.23 6.06 9.48
C PRO A 65 -18.84 7.38 10.16
N LEU A 66 -19.35 8.48 9.62
CA LEU A 66 -19.31 9.81 10.25
C LEU A 66 -20.66 10.16 10.90
N THR A 67 -20.64 11.00 11.93
CA THR A 67 -21.85 11.52 12.62
C THR A 67 -22.84 12.23 11.69
N ASN A 68 -22.36 12.81 10.59
CA ASN A 68 -23.16 13.55 9.60
C ASN A 68 -23.87 12.65 8.56
N GLY A 69 -23.87 11.33 8.75
CA GLY A 69 -24.50 10.35 7.87
C GLY A 69 -23.75 10.08 6.56
N LYS A 70 -22.50 10.55 6.43
CA LYS A 70 -21.55 10.12 5.40
C LYS A 70 -20.69 8.97 5.94
N ASN A 71 -20.02 8.24 5.06
CA ASN A 71 -18.91 7.36 5.43
C ASN A 71 -17.60 7.93 4.89
N ILE A 72 -16.51 7.60 5.57
CA ILE A 72 -15.15 7.82 5.07
C ILE A 72 -14.53 6.46 4.80
N MET A 73 -13.82 6.36 3.69
CA MET A 73 -13.07 5.17 3.34
C MET A 73 -11.63 5.53 3.06
N ALA A 74 -10.71 4.85 3.73
CA ALA A 74 -9.31 4.82 3.37
C ALA A 74 -9.04 3.58 2.52
N VAL A 75 -8.35 3.76 1.40
CA VAL A 75 -7.77 2.68 0.60
C VAL A 75 -6.27 2.85 0.65
N LEU A 76 -5.56 1.77 0.97
CA LEU A 76 -4.11 1.73 0.96
C LEU A 76 -3.65 0.68 -0.04
N SER A 77 -2.71 1.04 -0.90
CA SER A 77 -2.07 0.12 -1.82
C SER A 77 -0.54 0.20 -1.76
N ILE A 78 0.08 -0.89 -2.16
CA ILE A 78 1.52 -0.95 -2.43
C ILE A 78 1.70 -1.50 -3.83
N GLY A 79 2.16 -0.67 -4.75
CA GLY A 79 2.70 -1.11 -6.03
C GLY A 79 4.13 -1.60 -5.89
N CYS A 80 4.51 -2.60 -6.68
CA CYS A 80 5.90 -3.00 -6.85
C CYS A 80 6.21 -2.85 -8.33
N ARG A 81 7.21 -2.05 -8.67
CA ARG A 81 7.54 -1.68 -10.04
C ARG A 81 8.95 -2.13 -10.34
N LEU A 82 9.11 -2.89 -11.41
CA LEU A 82 10.42 -3.28 -11.90
C LEU A 82 11.06 -2.10 -12.62
N MET A 83 12.30 -1.78 -12.26
CA MET A 83 13.14 -0.88 -13.04
C MET A 83 14.12 -1.74 -13.83
N ASN A 84 13.80 -1.92 -15.11
CA ASN A 84 14.66 -2.62 -16.05
C ASN A 84 15.31 -1.55 -16.95
N ASP A 85 16.49 -1.09 -16.57
CA ASP A 85 17.21 -0.06 -17.31
C ASP A 85 18.17 -0.78 -18.27
N ASP A 86 17.69 -1.19 -19.45
CA ASP A 86 18.49 -1.87 -20.49
C ASP A 86 19.76 -1.10 -20.90
N LEU A 87 19.84 0.19 -20.53
CA LEU A 87 20.95 1.10 -20.80
C LEU A 87 22.06 1.08 -19.73
N ARG A 88 21.84 0.44 -18.58
CA ARG A 88 22.82 0.34 -17.48
C ARG A 88 22.94 -1.13 -17.14
N GLU A 89 24.13 -1.70 -17.16
CA GLU A 89 24.43 -3.09 -16.80
C GLU A 89 24.18 -3.41 -15.29
N LEU A 90 23.12 -2.83 -14.70
CA LEU A 90 22.71 -3.04 -13.33
C LEU A 90 21.75 -4.23 -13.28
N PRO A 91 21.82 -5.04 -12.21
CA PRO A 91 20.82 -6.08 -12.01
C PRO A 91 19.42 -5.47 -11.88
N PRO A 92 18.36 -6.19 -12.30
CA PRO A 92 16.99 -5.74 -12.12
C PRO A 92 16.73 -5.44 -10.65
N HIS A 93 16.09 -4.31 -10.38
CA HIS A 93 15.68 -3.93 -9.04
C HIS A 93 14.27 -3.37 -9.05
N CYS A 94 13.62 -3.41 -7.89
CA CYS A 94 12.25 -2.94 -7.75
C CYS A 94 12.16 -1.77 -6.79
N PHE A 95 11.22 -0.88 -7.06
CA PHE A 95 10.77 0.11 -6.10
C PHE A 95 9.30 -0.15 -5.74
N TYR A 96 8.93 0.30 -4.55
CA TYR A 96 7.61 0.09 -3.99
C TYR A 96 6.93 1.44 -3.82
N ASP A 97 5.77 1.59 -4.43
CA ASP A 97 4.98 2.80 -4.32
C ASP A 97 3.82 2.57 -3.35
N VAL A 98 3.93 3.16 -2.15
CA VAL A 98 2.91 3.10 -1.10
C VAL A 98 1.98 4.30 -1.26
N GLU A 99 0.70 4.03 -1.42
CA GLU A 99 -0.32 5.04 -1.67
C GLU A 99 -1.46 4.89 -0.67
N VAL A 100 -1.93 6.00 -0.11
CA VAL A 100 -3.17 6.06 0.67
C VAL A 100 -4.09 7.09 0.06
N THR A 101 -5.33 6.68 -0.21
CA THR A 101 -6.37 7.52 -0.80
C THR A 101 -7.59 7.53 0.12
N LEU A 102 -8.08 8.73 0.45
CA LEU A 102 -9.25 8.92 1.30
C LEU A 102 -10.46 9.35 0.46
N TYR A 103 -11.59 8.73 0.74
CA TYR A 103 -12.84 8.94 0.03
C TYR A 103 -13.97 9.31 0.98
N SER A 104 -14.80 10.27 0.58
CA SER A 104 -16.10 10.52 1.20
C SER A 104 -17.17 9.78 0.41
N ILE A 105 -18.02 9.04 1.13
CA ILE A 105 -19.12 8.26 0.58
C ILE A 105 -20.44 8.81 1.09
N LYS A 106 -21.35 9.15 0.16
CA LYS A 106 -22.73 9.55 0.46
C LYS A 106 -23.68 8.83 -0.50
N GLY A 107 -24.42 7.85 0.01
CA GLY A 107 -25.25 6.97 -0.81
C GLY A 107 -24.39 6.18 -1.82
N LYS A 108 -24.64 6.36 -3.12
CA LYS A 108 -23.85 5.72 -4.19
C LYS A 108 -22.67 6.56 -4.69
N SER A 109 -22.52 7.80 -4.21
CA SER A 109 -21.43 8.68 -4.62
C SER A 109 -20.20 8.42 -3.75
N LYS A 110 -19.04 8.22 -4.40
CA LYS A 110 -17.71 8.07 -3.79
C LYS A 110 -16.80 9.12 -4.42
N ASN A 111 -16.32 10.08 -3.63
CA ASN A 111 -15.43 11.14 -4.10
C ASN A 111 -14.10 11.05 -3.35
N SER A 112 -12.99 11.03 -4.09
CA SER A 112 -11.66 11.16 -3.50
C SER A 112 -11.47 12.61 -3.05
N PHE A 113 -10.90 12.81 -1.86
CA PHE A 113 -10.56 14.15 -1.37
C PHE A 113 -9.09 14.27 -0.96
N PHE A 114 -8.37 13.16 -0.84
CA PHE A 114 -6.96 13.17 -0.48
C PHE A 114 -6.24 11.93 -1.02
N GLU A 115 -4.98 12.13 -1.43
CA GLU A 115 -4.09 11.08 -1.88
C GLU A 115 -2.66 11.42 -1.45
N LYS A 116 -1.97 10.46 -0.82
CA LYS A 116 -0.55 10.58 -0.48
C LYS A 116 0.21 9.38 -1.01
N LYS A 117 1.33 9.65 -1.68
CA LYS A 117 2.20 8.65 -2.28
C LYS A 117 3.63 8.75 -1.77
N THR A 118 4.28 7.60 -1.55
CA THR A 118 5.68 7.51 -1.16
C THR A 118 6.36 6.35 -1.86
N ILE A 119 7.54 6.60 -2.41
CA ILE A 119 8.34 5.58 -3.12
C ILE A 119 9.47 5.11 -2.20
N LEU A 120 9.62 3.80 -2.08
CA LEU A 120 10.60 3.13 -1.22
C LEU A 120 11.36 2.09 -2.02
N SER A 121 12.63 1.85 -1.65
CA SER A 121 13.49 0.90 -2.36
C SER A 121 13.34 -0.54 -1.91
N ASN A 122 12.57 -0.81 -0.85
CA ASN A 122 12.36 -2.16 -0.36
C ASN A 122 10.96 -2.37 0.26
N ARG A 123 10.51 -3.62 0.18
CA ARG A 123 9.23 -4.12 0.67
C ARG A 123 8.99 -3.95 2.17
N TYR A 124 10.05 -4.00 2.99
CA TYR A 124 9.93 -3.97 4.44
C TYR A 124 9.57 -2.56 4.90
N ASP A 125 10.28 -1.57 4.36
CA ASP A 125 9.95 -0.17 4.55
C ASP A 125 8.59 0.14 3.94
N ALA A 126 8.23 -0.45 2.79
CA ALA A 126 6.91 -0.27 2.20
C ALA A 126 5.78 -0.79 3.11
N ALA A 127 5.93 -1.99 3.67
CA ALA A 127 4.97 -2.55 4.62
C ALA A 127 4.90 -1.74 5.93
N LYS A 128 6.04 -1.22 6.40
CA LYS A 128 6.10 -0.33 7.55
C LYS A 128 5.37 0.98 7.27
N LYS A 129 5.64 1.64 6.14
CA LYS A 129 4.99 2.89 5.74
C LYS A 129 3.49 2.71 5.52
N ALA A 130 3.09 1.58 4.94
CA ALA A 130 1.69 1.19 4.83
C ALA A 130 1.03 1.05 6.20
N SER A 131 1.71 0.41 7.15
CA SER A 131 1.24 0.29 8.53
C SER A 131 1.13 1.65 9.22
N GLU A 132 2.09 2.55 9.01
CA GLU A 132 2.05 3.93 9.50
C GLU A 132 0.81 4.66 8.96
N TYR A 133 0.51 4.58 7.67
CA TYR A 133 -0.68 5.20 7.08
C TYR A 133 -1.98 4.60 7.63
N MET A 134 -2.05 3.28 7.83
CA MET A 134 -3.21 2.64 8.45
C MET A 134 -3.44 3.13 9.88
N ILE A 135 -2.36 3.27 10.66
CA ILE A 135 -2.38 3.79 12.03
C ILE A 135 -2.79 5.26 12.04
N LEU A 136 -2.21 6.10 11.18
CA LEU A 136 -2.53 7.52 11.06
C LEU A 136 -4.02 7.74 10.78
N PHE A 137 -4.56 6.98 9.83
CA PHE A 137 -5.97 7.03 9.53
C PHE A 137 -6.83 6.62 10.73
N SER A 138 -6.55 5.45 11.32
CA SER A 138 -7.40 4.88 12.37
C SER A 138 -7.36 5.66 13.68
N ASN A 139 -6.22 6.25 14.03
CA ASN A 139 -6.00 6.83 15.37
C ASN A 139 -6.04 8.35 15.39
N TYR A 140 -5.89 9.03 14.26
CA TYR A 140 -5.81 10.49 14.22
C TYR A 140 -6.81 11.07 13.21
N ILE A 141 -6.68 10.73 11.92
CA ILE A 141 -7.52 11.35 10.87
C ILE A 141 -9.01 11.02 11.06
N TYR A 142 -9.36 9.75 11.27
CA TYR A 142 -10.76 9.39 11.45
C TYR A 142 -11.38 10.01 12.72
N PRO A 143 -10.76 9.91 13.91
CA PRO A 143 -11.25 10.61 15.10
C PRO A 143 -11.43 12.11 14.90
N ASP A 144 -10.47 12.80 14.30
CA ASP A 144 -10.55 14.26 14.12
C ASP A 144 -11.63 14.67 13.11
N LEU A 145 -11.87 13.86 12.06
CA LEU A 145 -13.02 14.04 11.16
C LEU A 145 -14.35 13.78 11.86
N GLN A 146 -14.40 12.77 12.74
CA GLN A 146 -15.60 12.37 13.49
C GLN A 146 -16.01 13.44 14.51
N ASP A 147 -15.02 14.03 15.19
CA ASP A 147 -15.20 15.08 16.20
C ASP A 147 -15.34 16.48 15.60
N GLY A 148 -15.16 16.61 14.27
CA GLY A 148 -15.29 17.87 13.55
C GLY A 148 -14.12 18.83 13.77
N ILE A 149 -12.99 18.34 14.27
CA ILE A 149 -11.73 19.06 14.40
C ILE A 149 -11.10 19.26 13.03
N LEU A 150 -11.21 18.25 12.16
CA LEU A 150 -10.74 18.25 10.78
C LEU A 150 -11.92 18.33 9.80
N ASP A 151 -11.81 19.20 8.79
CA ASP A 151 -12.74 19.21 7.65
C ASP A 151 -12.17 18.38 6.50
N LEU A 152 -13.04 17.91 5.60
CA LEU A 152 -12.65 17.15 4.41
C LEU A 152 -11.75 17.94 3.44
N ASN A 153 -11.82 19.28 3.49
CA ASN A 153 -10.94 20.17 2.73
C ASN A 153 -9.80 20.75 3.60
N GLY A 154 -9.59 20.20 4.79
CA GLY A 154 -8.53 20.61 5.70
C GLY A 154 -7.15 20.17 5.23
N ASP A 155 -6.13 20.61 5.96
CA ASP A 155 -4.74 20.24 5.68
C ASP A 155 -4.42 18.84 6.21
N LEU A 156 -4.73 17.84 5.38
CA LEU A 156 -4.44 16.43 5.67
C LEU A 156 -2.96 16.09 5.54
N GLU A 157 -2.18 16.89 4.80
CA GLU A 157 -0.75 16.63 4.57
C GLU A 157 0.04 16.69 5.88
N ALA A 158 -0.36 17.57 6.81
CA ALA A 158 0.27 17.70 8.12
C ALA A 158 0.33 16.38 8.90
N TYR A 159 -0.68 15.50 8.78
CA TYR A 159 -0.71 14.20 9.45
C TYR A 159 0.31 13.21 8.88
N PHE A 160 0.78 13.42 7.64
CA PHE A 160 1.66 12.49 6.92
C PHE A 160 3.11 12.99 6.82
N ASP A 161 3.33 14.31 6.82
CA ASP A 161 4.65 14.95 6.70
C ASP A 161 5.34 15.16 8.04
N GLU A 162 4.57 15.53 9.06
CA GLU A 162 5.04 15.49 10.44
C GLU A 162 4.70 14.09 10.95
N GLY A 163 5.69 13.32 11.42
CA GLY A 163 5.41 12.08 12.13
C GLY A 163 4.77 12.38 13.47
N ILE A 164 3.54 12.91 13.47
CA ILE A 164 2.84 13.45 14.63
C ILE A 164 2.68 12.32 15.64
N ILE A 165 3.59 12.31 16.61
CA ILE A 165 3.43 11.68 17.91
C ILE A 165 2.56 12.66 18.70
N HIS A 166 1.25 12.49 18.62
CA HIS A 166 0.33 12.92 19.68
C HIS A 166 0.10 11.72 20.60
#